data_AF-A0A520LT38-F1
#
_entry.id   AF-A0A520LT38-F1
#
_cell.length_a   1.000
_cell.length_b   1.000
_cell.length_c   1.000
_cell.angle_alpha   90.00
_cell.angle_beta   90.00
_cell.angle_gamma   90.00
#
_symmetry.space_group_name_H-M   'P 1'
#
loop_
_entity.id
_entity.type
_entity.pdbx_description
1 polymer ?
#
loop_
_entity_poly.entity_id
_entity_poly.type
_entity_poly.pdbx_seq_one_letter_code
_entity_poly.pdbx_strand_id
1 'polypeptide(L)'
;MQKTKVTLIYWGLCLFIFLALIPWIFHQTLAIHSIQFLAIYGGIVIAFLGGMIWGWEDPQVTSKNLWYAIGFSLLGYAVALVSFVNLSASLILLIMSLQLFLSFEKKNNSYFQANIKYANARTLITNLVTICCITSLAFLYNPYT
;
A
#
# COMPACT_ATOMS: atom_id res chain seq x y z
N MET A 1 0.34 -0.30 23.69
CA MET A 1 -0.18 -0.02 22.33
C MET A 1 0.75 -0.45 21.18
N GLN A 2 2.08 -0.34 21.28
CA GLN A 2 2.99 -0.65 20.17
C GLN A 2 2.85 -2.08 19.62
N LYS A 3 2.75 -3.10 20.48
CA LYS A 3 2.54 -4.50 20.07
C LYS A 3 1.27 -4.64 19.21
N THR A 4 0.15 -4.09 19.67
CA THR A 4 -1.13 -4.10 18.94
C THR A 4 -1.02 -3.44 17.57
N LYS A 5 -0.37 -2.26 17.48
CA LYS A 5 -0.15 -1.59 16.20
C LYS A 5 0.61 -2.50 15.22
N VAL A 6 1.72 -3.08 15.65
CA VAL A 6 2.52 -3.97 14.81
C VAL A 6 1.71 -5.18 14.34
N THR A 7 0.98 -5.83 15.25
CA THR A 7 0.10 -6.97 14.92
C THR A 7 -0.95 -6.61 13.88
N LEU A 8 -1.58 -5.45 13.99
CA LEU A 8 -2.61 -5.01 13.03
C LEU A 8 -2.03 -4.71 11.64
N ILE A 9 -0.80 -4.18 11.55
CA ILE A 9 -0.16 -3.97 10.24
C ILE A 9 0.12 -5.32 9.56
N TYR A 10 0.53 -6.35 10.31
CA TYR A 10 0.70 -7.71 9.77
C TYR A 10 -0.63 -8.34 9.34
N TRP A 11 -1.72 -8.10 10.07
CA TRP A 11 -3.06 -8.51 9.62
C TRP A 11 -3.46 -7.86 8.29
N GLY A 12 -3.15 -6.57 8.12
CA GLY A 12 -3.35 -5.88 6.85
C GLY A 12 -2.57 -6.50 5.68
N LEU A 13 -1.37 -7.03 5.95
CA LEU A 13 -0.53 -7.73 4.97
C LEU A 13 -1.13 -9.07 4.52
N CYS A 14 -1.81 -9.81 5.41
CA CYS A 14 -2.36 -11.13 5.09
C CYS A 14 -3.25 -11.11 3.85
N LEU A 15 -4.08 -10.07 3.70
CA LEU A 15 -4.97 -9.95 2.55
C LEU A 15 -4.19 -9.71 1.24
N PHE A 16 -3.11 -8.92 1.26
CA PHE A 16 -2.25 -8.75 0.08
C PHE A 16 -1.62 -10.07 -0.38
N ILE A 17 -1.09 -10.84 0.57
CA ILE A 17 -0.46 -12.13 0.27
C ILE A 17 -1.49 -13.09 -0.34
N PHE A 18 -2.66 -13.18 0.28
CA PHE A 18 -3.73 -14.05 -0.19
C PHE A 18 -4.15 -13.70 -1.63
N LEU A 19 -4.42 -12.42 -1.90
CA LEU A 19 -4.84 -11.96 -3.23
C LEU A 19 -3.73 -12.11 -4.29
N ALA A 20 -2.47 -11.97 -3.91
CA ALA A 20 -1.33 -12.13 -4.81
C ALA A 20 -1.03 -13.59 -5.17
N LEU A 21 -1.45 -14.55 -4.34
CA LEU A 21 -1.26 -15.98 -4.60
C LEU A 21 -2.35 -16.58 -5.50
N ILE A 22 -3.59 -16.07 -5.43
CA ILE A 22 -4.72 -16.58 -6.24
C ILE A 22 -4.38 -16.71 -7.74
N PRO A 23 -3.75 -15.71 -8.40
CA PRO A 23 -3.40 -15.82 -9.82
C PRO A 23 -2.59 -17.06 -10.18
N TRP A 24 -1.74 -17.53 -9.27
CA TRP A 24 -0.81 -18.63 -9.52
C TRP A 24 -1.41 -20.02 -9.28
N ILE A 25 -2.62 -20.09 -8.74
CA ILE A 25 -3.27 -21.35 -8.33
C ILE A 25 -4.56 -21.58 -9.12
N PHE A 26 -5.28 -20.51 -9.46
CA PHE A 26 -6.60 -20.58 -10.08
C PHE A 26 -6.59 -20.14 -11.55
N HIS A 27 -7.75 -20.26 -12.20
CA HIS A 27 -7.94 -19.91 -13.61
C HIS A 27 -7.93 -18.39 -13.85
N GLN A 28 -7.68 -18.00 -15.11
CA GLN A 28 -7.41 -16.64 -15.55
C GLN A 28 -8.44 -15.59 -15.10
N THR A 29 -9.74 -15.91 -15.16
CA THR A 29 -10.80 -14.96 -14.77
C THR A 29 -10.70 -14.58 -13.28
N LEU A 30 -10.52 -15.57 -12.40
CA LEU A 30 -10.37 -15.33 -10.97
C LEU A 30 -9.05 -14.61 -10.66
N ALA A 31 -7.99 -14.93 -11.41
CA ALA A 31 -6.70 -14.28 -11.31
C ALA A 31 -6.79 -12.76 -11.56
N ILE A 32 -7.40 -12.36 -12.69
CA ILE A 32 -7.58 -10.95 -13.06
C ILE A 32 -8.39 -10.20 -11.99
N HIS A 33 -9.50 -10.78 -11.53
CA HIS A 33 -10.29 -10.16 -10.45
C HIS A 33 -9.51 -10.04 -9.14
N SER A 34 -8.73 -11.06 -8.77
CA SER A 34 -7.90 -11.01 -7.56
C SER A 34 -6.87 -9.89 -7.61
N ILE A 35 -6.21 -9.72 -8.78
CA ILE A 35 -5.25 -8.64 -8.99
C ILE A 35 -5.94 -7.27 -8.91
N GLN A 36 -7.13 -7.14 -9.47
CA GLN A 36 -7.94 -5.92 -9.37
C GLN A 36 -8.32 -5.61 -7.92
N PHE A 37 -8.78 -6.60 -7.16
CA PHE A 37 -9.08 -6.43 -5.74
C PHE A 37 -7.84 -6.06 -4.92
N LEU A 38 -6.67 -6.64 -5.24
CA LEU A 38 -5.41 -6.30 -4.61
C LEU A 38 -5.07 -4.81 -4.85
N ALA A 39 -5.23 -4.33 -6.08
CA ALA A 39 -4.99 -2.93 -6.42
C ALA A 39 -5.96 -1.98 -5.70
N ILE A 40 -7.26 -2.28 -5.70
CA ILE A 40 -8.28 -1.48 -5.01
C ILE A 40 -8.02 -1.44 -3.50
N TYR A 41 -7.75 -2.59 -2.89
CA TYR A 41 -7.41 -2.68 -1.47
C TYR A 41 -6.14 -1.87 -1.15
N GLY A 42 -5.12 -1.96 -2.00
CA GLY A 42 -3.93 -1.11 -1.94
C GLY A 42 -4.25 0.37 -1.96
N GLY A 43 -5.12 0.80 -2.88
CA GLY A 43 -5.60 2.18 -2.96
C GLY A 43 -6.30 2.65 -1.69
N ILE A 44 -7.18 1.82 -1.11
CA ILE A 44 -7.85 2.09 0.17
C ILE A 44 -6.84 2.24 1.30
N VAL A 45 -5.84 1.36 1.38
CA VAL A 45 -4.78 1.44 2.39
C VAL A 45 -4.00 2.75 2.25
N ILE A 46 -3.63 3.17 1.05
CA ILE A 46 -2.96 4.47 0.84
C ILE A 46 -3.85 5.63 1.28
N ALA A 47 -5.15 5.60 0.92
CA ALA A 47 -6.05 6.67 1.30
C ALA A 47 -6.25 6.77 2.80
N PHE A 48 -6.35 5.62 3.48
CA PHE A 48 -6.37 5.52 4.93
C PHE A 48 -5.08 6.07 5.56
N LEU A 49 -3.92 5.69 5.03
CA LEU A 49 -2.62 6.18 5.48
C LEU A 49 -2.49 7.70 5.34
N GLY A 50 -2.96 8.27 4.22
CA GLY A 50 -3.06 9.71 4.03
C GLY A 50 -3.93 10.38 5.09
N GLY A 51 -5.09 9.81 5.39
CA GLY A 51 -5.98 10.28 6.46
C GLY A 51 -5.33 10.28 7.85
N MET A 52 -4.46 9.30 8.16
CA MET A 52 -3.77 9.25 9.46
C MET A 52 -2.85 10.45 9.72
N ILE A 53 -2.35 11.13 8.68
CA ILE A 53 -1.48 12.30 8.83
C ILE A 53 -2.19 13.43 9.60
N TRP A 54 -3.52 13.54 9.46
CA TRP A 54 -4.33 14.52 10.17
C TRP A 54 -4.33 14.33 11.69
N GLY A 55 -4.14 13.09 12.14
CA GLY A 55 -4.09 12.73 13.55
C GLY A 55 -2.68 12.73 14.15
N TRP A 56 -1.68 13.24 13.44
CA TRP A 56 -0.34 13.38 14.01
C TRP A 56 -0.34 14.57 14.97
N GLU A 57 -0.14 14.30 16.27
CA GLU A 57 -0.12 15.30 17.34
C GLU A 57 1.21 16.08 17.41
N ASP A 58 2.04 16.01 16.37
CA ASP A 58 3.39 16.57 16.38
C ASP A 58 3.34 18.09 16.14
N PRO A 59 3.98 18.92 16.99
CA PRO A 59 4.10 20.36 16.76
C PRO A 59 4.77 20.72 15.42
N GLN A 60 5.45 19.76 14.77
CA GLN A 60 6.07 19.91 13.44
C GLN A 60 5.10 19.70 12.26
N VAL A 61 3.82 19.33 12.50
CA VAL A 61 2.84 19.17 11.41
C VAL A 61 2.56 20.52 10.78
N THR A 62 3.18 20.75 9.62
CA THR A 62 3.03 21.97 8.84
C THR A 62 1.81 21.86 7.92
N SER A 63 1.20 22.98 7.53
CA SER A 63 0.13 23.03 6.51
C SER A 63 0.45 22.23 5.23
N LYS A 64 1.74 22.18 4.85
CA LYS A 64 2.25 21.37 3.73
C LYS A 64 2.00 19.87 3.90
N ASN A 65 2.07 19.33 5.12
CA ASN A 65 1.82 17.91 5.39
C ASN A 65 0.34 17.56 5.19
N LEU A 66 -0.57 18.49 5.47
CA LEU A 66 -2.01 18.32 5.22
C LEU A 66 -2.32 18.30 3.72
N TRP A 67 -1.63 19.12 2.92
CA TRP A 67 -1.72 19.04 1.46
C TRP A 67 -1.21 17.68 0.94
N TYR A 68 -0.10 17.18 1.49
CA TYR A 68 0.37 15.82 1.15
C TYR A 68 -0.63 14.74 1.59
N ALA A 69 -1.30 14.91 2.74
CA ALA A 69 -2.32 13.99 3.22
C ALA A 69 -3.46 13.83 2.20
N ILE A 70 -4.00 14.95 1.71
CA ILE A 70 -5.01 14.96 0.64
C ILE A 70 -4.44 14.33 -0.64
N GLY A 71 -3.20 14.68 -1.00
CA GLY A 71 -2.51 14.10 -2.15
C GLY A 71 -2.42 12.57 -2.10
N PHE A 72 -2.07 12.00 -0.96
CA PHE A 72 -2.06 10.54 -0.77
C PHE A 72 -3.47 9.93 -0.86
N SER A 73 -4.48 10.57 -0.28
CA SER A 73 -5.87 10.10 -0.42
C SER A 73 -6.36 10.09 -1.87
N LEU A 74 -6.02 11.13 -2.63
CA LEU A 74 -6.31 11.18 -4.07
C LEU A 74 -5.50 10.17 -4.87
N LEU A 75 -4.23 9.92 -4.52
CA LEU A 75 -3.43 8.86 -5.13
C LEU A 75 -4.03 7.48 -4.88
N GLY A 76 -4.49 7.19 -3.66
CA GLY A 76 -5.18 5.95 -3.34
C GLY A 76 -6.46 5.75 -4.15
N TYR A 77 -7.24 6.83 -4.32
CA TYR A 77 -8.41 6.83 -5.21
C TYR A 77 -8.03 6.62 -6.68
N ALA A 78 -6.97 7.27 -7.15
CA ALA A 78 -6.48 7.10 -8.51
C ALA A 78 -6.03 5.66 -8.79
N VAL A 79 -5.35 5.00 -7.84
CA VAL A 79 -5.02 3.57 -7.93
C VAL A 79 -6.30 2.75 -8.15
N ALA A 80 -7.33 2.96 -7.33
CA ALA A 80 -8.59 2.22 -7.47
C ALA A 80 -9.25 2.44 -8.85
N LEU A 81 -9.32 3.68 -9.34
CA LEU A 81 -9.88 3.97 -10.67
C LEU A 81 -9.06 3.37 -11.81
N VAL A 82 -7.74 3.51 -11.77
CA VAL A 82 -6.85 2.98 -12.82
C VAL A 82 -6.93 1.46 -12.90
N SER A 83 -7.23 0.77 -11.79
CA SER A 83 -7.44 -0.69 -11.79
C SER A 83 -8.53 -1.17 -12.76
N PHE A 84 -9.54 -0.34 -13.04
CA PHE A 84 -10.61 -0.69 -13.99
C PHE A 84 -10.21 -0.47 -15.45
N VAL A 85 -9.17 0.33 -15.71
CA VAL A 85 -8.71 0.68 -17.05
C VAL A 85 -7.47 -0.11 -17.44
N ASN A 86 -6.49 -0.19 -16.55
CA ASN A 86 -5.23 -0.87 -16.78
C ASN A 86 -4.63 -1.37 -15.45
N LEU A 87 -4.67 -2.69 -15.24
CA LEU A 87 -4.17 -3.32 -14.03
C LEU A 87 -2.67 -3.11 -13.82
N SER A 88 -1.86 -3.24 -14.88
CA SER A 88 -0.41 -3.05 -14.78
C SER A 88 -0.07 -1.62 -14.32
N ALA A 89 -0.69 -0.61 -14.93
CA ALA A 89 -0.50 0.78 -14.55
C ALA A 89 -0.97 1.02 -13.10
N SER A 90 -2.08 0.41 -12.68
CA SER A 90 -2.59 0.51 -11.32
C SER A 90 -1.63 -0.07 -10.29
N LEU A 91 -1.01 -1.23 -10.57
CA LEU A 91 -0.04 -1.86 -9.66
C LEU A 91 1.24 -1.04 -9.56
N ILE A 92 1.73 -0.49 -10.68
CA ILE A 92 2.90 0.40 -10.68
C ILE A 92 2.61 1.67 -9.87
N LEU A 93 1.44 2.27 -10.08
CA LEU A 93 1.00 3.45 -9.32
C LEU A 93 0.88 3.15 -7.82
N LEU A 94 0.37 1.97 -7.46
CA LEU A 94 0.29 1.50 -6.07
C LEU A 94 1.69 1.38 -5.43
N ILE A 95 2.64 0.73 -6.13
CA ILE A 95 4.03 0.60 -5.67
C ILE A 95 4.65 1.98 -5.43
N MET A 96 4.56 2.87 -6.43
CA MET A 96 5.12 4.22 -6.32
C MET A 96 4.51 4.98 -5.13
N SER A 97 3.19 4.92 -4.98
CA SER A 97 2.47 5.65 -3.94
C SER A 97 2.80 5.13 -2.53
N LEU A 98 2.93 3.80 -2.35
CA LEU A 98 3.35 3.19 -1.08
C LEU A 98 4.79 3.59 -0.70
N GLN A 99 5.72 3.55 -1.65
CA GLN A 99 7.12 3.89 -1.41
C GLN A 99 7.31 5.39 -1.15
N LEU A 100 6.54 6.24 -1.85
CA LEU A 100 6.50 7.68 -1.61
C LEU A 100 5.96 7.98 -0.21
N PHE A 101 4.88 7.31 0.21
CA PHE A 101 4.34 7.46 1.56
C PHE A 101 5.35 7.02 2.63
N LEU A 102 6.03 5.89 2.45
CA LEU A 102 7.05 5.42 3.40
C LEU A 102 8.19 6.44 3.54
N SER A 103 8.68 6.98 2.42
CA SER A 103 9.72 8.02 2.42
C SER A 103 9.26 9.29 3.13
N PHE A 104 8.00 9.70 2.90
CA PHE A 104 7.38 10.83 3.58
C PHE A 104 7.24 10.59 5.09
N GLU A 105 6.69 9.44 5.51
CA GLU A 105 6.49 9.08 6.91
C GLU A 105 7.81 9.03 7.67
N LYS A 106 8.86 8.46 7.07
CA LYS A 106 10.20 8.39 7.67
C LYS A 106 10.78 9.77 8.02
N LYS A 107 10.52 10.78 7.19
CA LYS A 107 11.04 12.14 7.37
C LYS A 107 10.21 12.98 8.34
N ASN A 108 8.89 12.81 8.33
CA ASN A 108 7.97 13.75 8.97
C ASN A 108 7.26 13.21 10.22
N ASN A 109 7.34 11.91 10.51
CA ASN A 109 6.68 11.32 11.66
C ASN A 109 7.68 11.03 12.80
N SER A 110 7.60 11.76 13.91
CA SER A 110 8.42 11.52 15.10
C SER A 110 8.20 10.14 15.71
N TYR A 111 6.97 9.59 15.66
CA TYR A 111 6.69 8.24 16.15
C TYR A 111 7.47 7.18 15.35
N PHE A 112 7.58 7.37 14.03
CA PHE A 112 8.37 6.50 13.16
C PHE A 112 9.86 6.56 13.53
N GLN A 113 10.38 7.76 13.77
CA GLN A 113 11.79 7.96 14.12
C GLN A 113 12.14 7.43 15.52
N ALA A 114 11.24 7.58 16.49
CA ALA A 114 11.45 7.13 17.86
C ALA A 114 11.28 5.61 18.04
N ASN A 115 10.43 4.94 17.24
CA ASN A 115 10.08 3.54 17.43
C ASN A 115 10.66 2.63 16.34
N ILE A 116 11.88 2.13 16.58
CA ILE A 116 12.60 1.22 15.65
C ILE A 116 11.76 0.00 15.25
N LYS A 117 11.06 -0.64 16.20
CA LYS A 117 10.22 -1.82 15.89
C LYS A 117 9.07 -1.50 14.94
N TYR A 118 8.45 -0.33 15.09
CA TYR A 118 7.38 0.13 14.20
C TYR A 118 7.95 0.49 12.82
N ALA A 119 9.06 1.23 12.77
CA ALA A 119 9.73 1.60 11.52
C ALA A 119 10.15 0.38 10.70
N ASN A 120 10.73 -0.63 11.35
CA ASN A 120 11.12 -1.88 10.71
C ASN A 120 9.91 -2.64 10.18
N ALA A 121 8.84 -2.78 10.97
CA ALA A 121 7.61 -3.42 10.53
C ALA A 121 6.99 -2.70 9.32
N ARG A 122 6.93 -1.36 9.38
CA ARG A 122 6.36 -0.53 8.30
C ARG A 122 7.16 -0.65 7.00
N THR A 123 8.48 -0.66 7.08
CA THR A 123 9.38 -0.84 5.93
C THR A 123 9.26 -2.24 5.35
N LEU A 124 9.32 -3.27 6.21
CA LEU A 124 9.19 -4.67 5.80
C LEU A 124 7.87 -4.91 5.07
N ILE A 125 6.76 -4.46 5.64
CA ILE A 125 5.43 -4.70 5.09
C ILE A 125 5.23 -3.96 3.78
N THR A 126 5.71 -2.71 3.67
CA THR A 126 5.67 -1.96 2.40
C THR A 126 6.44 -2.69 1.29
N ASN A 127 7.60 -3.26 1.62
CA ASN A 127 8.38 -4.05 0.68
C ASN A 127 7.71 -5.39 0.32
N LEU A 128 7.08 -6.08 1.28
CA LEU A 128 6.33 -7.30 1.01
C LEU A 128 5.10 -7.05 0.13
N VAL A 129 4.37 -5.96 0.37
CA VAL A 129 3.26 -5.55 -0.52
C VAL A 129 3.79 -5.18 -1.90
N THR A 130 4.96 -4.55 -2.00
CA THR A 130 5.62 -4.29 -3.30
C THR A 130 5.92 -5.61 -4.02
N ILE A 131 6.44 -6.62 -3.33
CA ILE A 131 6.64 -7.96 -3.90
C ILE A 131 5.31 -8.57 -4.37
N CYS A 132 4.23 -8.46 -3.60
CA CYS A 132 2.89 -8.92 -4.01
C CYS A 132 2.40 -8.25 -5.29
N CYS A 133 2.71 -6.96 -5.47
CA CYS A 133 2.37 -6.24 -6.71
C CYS A 133 3.24 -6.71 -7.88
N ILE A 134 4.54 -6.95 -7.66
CA ILE A 134 5.46 -7.44 -8.69
C ILE A 134 5.09 -8.86 -9.12
N THR A 135 4.72 -9.76 -8.20
CA THR A 135 4.27 -11.11 -8.55
C THR A 135 2.97 -11.06 -9.35
N SER A 136 2.07 -10.14 -9.03
CA SER A 136 0.85 -9.90 -9.81
C SER A 136 1.15 -9.36 -11.21
N LEU A 137 2.13 -8.44 -11.35
CA LEU A 137 2.62 -7.97 -12.65
C LEU A 137 3.25 -9.10 -13.45
N ALA A 138 4.07 -9.94 -12.81
CA ALA A 138 4.72 -11.08 -13.48
C ALA A 138 3.68 -12.05 -14.05
N PHE A 139 2.56 -12.27 -13.34
CA PHE A 139 1.44 -13.04 -13.87
C PHE A 139 0.83 -12.40 -15.12
N LEU A 140 0.54 -11.09 -15.10
CA LEU A 140 -0.07 -10.39 -16.25
C LEU A 140 0.77 -10.44 -17.53
N TYR A 141 2.10 -10.57 -17.40
CA TYR A 141 3.03 -10.67 -18.53
C TYR A 141 3.54 -12.09 -18.78
N ASN A 142 3.00 -13.09 -18.08
CA ASN A 142 3.40 -14.47 -18.27
C ASN A 142 2.77 -15.00 -19.58
N PRO A 143 3.57 -15.45 -20.56
CA PRO A 143 3.04 -15.99 -21.82
C PRO A 143 2.41 -17.38 -21.67
N TYR A 144 2.52 -18.02 -20.49
CA TYR A 144 2.07 -19.39 -20.23
C TYR A 144 0.80 -19.47 -19.36
N THR A 145 0.16 -18.35 -19.06
CA THR A 145 -1.11 -18.22 -18.32
C THR A 145 -2.24 -17.83 -19.26
#